data_AF-A0A554R8L2-F1
#
_entry.id   AF-A0A554R8L2-F1
#
_cell.length_a   1.000
_cell.length_b   1.000
_cell.length_c   1.000
_cell.angle_alpha   90.00
_cell.angle_beta   90.00
_cell.angle_gamma   90.00
#
_symmetry.space_group_name_H-M   'P 1'
#
loop_
_entity.id
_entity.type
_entity.pdbx_description
1 polymer ?
#
loop_
_entity_poly.entity_id
_entity_poly.type
_entity_poly.pdbx_seq_one_letter_code
_entity_poly.pdbx_strand_id
1 'polypeptide(L)'
;MLFGRAADQVALPGWMPWWVTGARLRLGAVASGSLTRYGLPRPSHKPSQSHPVQSEQLRARLNAGAIIPRPGIDRFDSDTVVFTDGRSTRADLIVWAIGYRVSFPFLDTDLIRARDNDLPLWKRTVHPDLPLGRTTPRSEI
;
A
#
# COMPACT_ATOMS: atom_id res chain seq x y z
N MET A 1 -15.65 8.31 -7.88
CA MET A 1 -16.97 8.70 -7.35
C MET A 1 -18.03 7.79 -7.95
N LEU A 2 -18.99 7.31 -7.16
CA LEU A 2 -20.13 6.52 -7.66
C LEU A 2 -21.40 7.25 -7.17
N PHE A 3 -22.27 7.69 -8.09
CA PHE A 3 -23.46 8.48 -7.78
C PHE A 3 -23.20 9.78 -6.97
N GLY A 4 -22.13 10.52 -7.28
CA GLY A 4 -21.80 11.78 -6.60
C GLY A 4 -21.38 11.61 -5.13
N ARG A 5 -21.24 10.38 -4.64
CA ARG A 5 -20.72 10.05 -3.32
C ARG A 5 -19.34 9.43 -3.40
N ALA A 6 -18.53 9.69 -2.38
CA ALA A 6 -17.23 9.08 -2.20
C ALA A 6 -17.40 7.56 -1.96
N ALA A 7 -16.46 6.75 -2.42
CA ALA A 7 -16.61 5.29 -2.45
C ALA A 7 -16.67 4.65 -1.05
N ASP A 8 -16.14 5.35 -0.04
CA ASP A 8 -16.22 5.07 1.40
C ASP A 8 -17.64 5.28 1.97
N GLN A 9 -18.41 6.21 1.41
CA GLN A 9 -19.80 6.50 1.81
C GLN A 9 -20.80 5.48 1.22
N VAL A 10 -20.36 4.67 0.27
CA VAL A 10 -21.12 3.55 -0.29
C VAL A 10 -20.58 2.24 0.31
N ALA A 11 -20.42 2.21 1.64
CA ALA A 11 -20.11 1.01 2.39
C ALA A 11 -21.38 0.17 2.56
N LEU A 12 -21.30 -1.12 2.24
CA LEU A 12 -22.39 -2.04 2.55
C LEU A 12 -22.50 -2.19 4.08
N PRO A 13 -23.71 -2.37 4.63
CA PRO A 13 -23.90 -2.66 6.04
C PRO A 13 -23.04 -3.86 6.48
N GLY A 14 -22.50 -3.80 7.70
CA GLY A 14 -21.58 -4.84 8.22
C GLY A 14 -22.18 -6.25 8.36
N TRP A 15 -23.50 -6.39 8.28
CA TRP A 15 -24.21 -7.67 8.29
C TRP A 15 -24.25 -8.37 6.91
N MET A 16 -23.82 -7.69 5.84
CA MET A 16 -23.88 -8.24 4.49
C MET A 16 -22.88 -9.40 4.32
N PRO A 17 -23.28 -10.51 3.66
CA PRO A 17 -22.36 -11.62 3.39
C PRO A 17 -21.12 -11.20 2.59
N TRP A 18 -19.96 -11.76 2.93
CA TRP A 18 -18.66 -11.38 2.36
C TRP A 18 -18.57 -11.52 0.84
N TRP A 19 -19.33 -12.46 0.26
CA TRP A 19 -19.39 -12.66 -1.19
C TRP A 19 -20.02 -11.47 -1.93
N VAL A 20 -21.00 -10.79 -1.31
CA VAL A 20 -21.65 -9.59 -1.88
C VAL A 20 -20.66 -8.44 -1.90
N THR A 21 -19.97 -8.21 -0.79
CA THR A 21 -18.90 -7.19 -0.69
C THR A 21 -17.79 -7.48 -1.70
N GLY A 22 -17.39 -8.74 -1.85
CA GLY A 22 -16.41 -9.17 -2.85
C GLY A 22 -16.87 -8.94 -4.29
N ALA A 23 -18.13 -9.21 -4.62
CA ALA A 23 -18.70 -8.95 -5.95
C ALA A 23 -18.74 -7.45 -6.26
N ARG A 24 -19.15 -6.61 -5.30
CA ARG A 24 -19.17 -5.15 -5.43
C ARG A 24 -17.76 -4.59 -5.68
N LEU A 25 -16.77 -5.03 -4.90
CA LEU A 25 -15.38 -4.60 -5.05
C LEU A 25 -14.83 -4.98 -6.43
N ARG A 26 -15.18 -6.17 -6.94
CA ARG A 26 -14.82 -6.59 -8.31
C ARG A 26 -15.46 -5.70 -9.37
N LEU A 27 -16.75 -5.43 -9.28
CA LEU A 27 -17.45 -4.52 -10.20
C LEU A 27 -16.85 -3.11 -10.16
N GLY A 28 -16.58 -2.57 -8.98
CA GLY A 28 -15.95 -1.26 -8.81
C GLY A 28 -14.52 -1.21 -9.40
N ALA A 29 -13.74 -2.28 -9.24
CA ALA A 29 -12.41 -2.39 -9.81
C ALA A 29 -12.45 -2.42 -11.36
N VAL A 30 -13.40 -3.16 -11.94
CA VAL A 30 -13.60 -3.20 -13.40
C VAL A 30 -14.05 -1.83 -13.93
N ALA A 31 -15.01 -1.19 -13.26
CA ALA A 31 -15.53 0.12 -13.64
C ALA A 31 -14.49 1.25 -13.55
N SER A 32 -13.55 1.16 -12.60
CA SER A 32 -12.44 2.13 -12.45
C SER A 32 -11.44 2.05 -13.62
N GLY A 33 -11.51 0.99 -14.42
CA GLY A 33 -10.65 0.75 -15.57
C GLY A 33 -9.29 0.20 -15.18
N SER A 34 -8.73 -0.65 -16.05
CA SER A 34 -7.41 -1.22 -15.83
C SER A 34 -6.31 -0.22 -16.16
N LEU A 35 -5.34 -0.06 -15.26
CA LEU A 35 -4.11 0.68 -15.53
C LEU A 35 -3.17 -0.05 -16.51
N THR A 36 -3.45 -1.32 -16.83
CA THR A 36 -2.66 -2.08 -17.82
C THR A 36 -2.70 -1.46 -19.21
N ARG A 37 -3.76 -0.72 -19.56
CA ARG A 37 -3.83 0.04 -20.82
C ARG A 37 -2.78 1.15 -20.93
N TYR A 38 -2.16 1.52 -19.82
CA TYR A 38 -1.06 2.49 -19.75
C TYR A 38 0.32 1.82 -19.68
N GLY A 39 0.39 0.49 -19.81
CA GLY A 39 1.65 -0.27 -19.70
C GLY A 39 2.07 -0.62 -18.27
N LEU A 40 1.21 -0.35 -17.27
CA LEU A 40 1.46 -0.83 -15.90
C LEU A 40 1.18 -2.34 -15.79
N PRO A 41 1.97 -3.10 -15.01
CA PRO A 41 1.71 -4.51 -14.81
C PRO A 41 0.36 -4.73 -14.13
N ARG A 42 -0.27 -5.87 -14.41
CA ARG A 42 -1.50 -6.26 -13.72
C ARG A 42 -1.18 -6.50 -12.24
N PRO A 43 -1.93 -5.90 -11.30
CA PRO A 43 -1.74 -6.19 -9.87
C PRO A 43 -1.92 -7.68 -9.60
N SER A 44 -1.01 -8.27 -8.81
CA SER A 44 -1.05 -9.68 -8.41
C SER A 44 -2.01 -9.96 -7.24
N HIS A 45 -2.66 -8.93 -6.70
CA HIS A 45 -3.53 -9.02 -5.53
C HIS A 45 -5.01 -8.70 -5.89
N LYS A 46 -5.94 -9.19 -5.06
CA LYS A 46 -7.38 -8.92 -5.23
C LYS A 46 -7.70 -7.45 -4.90
N PRO A 47 -8.75 -6.86 -5.49
CA PRO A 47 -9.24 -5.54 -5.08
C PRO A 47 -9.43 -5.49 -3.55
N SER A 48 -9.00 -4.39 -2.92
CA SER A 48 -8.94 -4.17 -1.45
C SER A 48 -7.82 -4.87 -0.66
N GLN A 49 -6.90 -5.61 -1.30
CA GLN A 49 -5.72 -6.18 -0.64
C GLN A 49 -4.49 -5.25 -0.63
N SER A 50 -4.59 -4.08 -1.26
CA SER A 50 -3.59 -3.03 -1.16
C SER A 50 -4.26 -1.65 -1.17
N HIS A 51 -3.58 -0.66 -0.60
CA HIS A 51 -4.05 0.72 -0.60
C HIS A 51 -4.18 1.21 -2.04
N PRO A 52 -5.38 1.61 -2.50
CA PRO A 52 -5.55 2.07 -3.87
C PRO A 52 -4.80 3.38 -4.05
N VAL A 53 -4.09 3.50 -5.18
CA VAL A 53 -3.54 4.80 -5.60
C VAL A 53 -4.70 5.67 -6.06
N GLN A 54 -5.11 6.61 -5.21
CA GLN A 54 -6.11 7.62 -5.52
C GLN A 54 -5.43 8.87 -6.09
N SER A 55 -5.07 8.83 -7.38
CA SER A 55 -4.53 10.02 -8.05
C SER A 55 -5.15 10.19 -9.44
N GLU A 56 -6.02 11.19 -9.59
CA GLU A 56 -6.56 11.57 -10.89
C GLU A 56 -5.47 12.17 -11.80
N GLN A 57 -4.54 12.92 -11.20
CA GLN A 57 -3.43 13.55 -11.92
C GLN A 57 -2.48 12.52 -12.53
N LEU A 58 -2.22 11.40 -11.84
CA LEU A 58 -1.40 10.32 -12.38
C LEU A 58 -2.00 9.78 -13.68
N ARG A 59 -3.31 9.53 -13.70
CA ARG A 59 -3.99 9.00 -14.89
C ARG A 59 -3.98 10.00 -16.05
N ALA A 60 -4.18 11.28 -15.77
CA ALA A 60 -4.09 12.33 -16.78
C ALA A 60 -2.67 12.44 -17.37
N ARG A 61 -1.63 12.37 -16.53
CA ARG A 61 -0.23 12.43 -16.99
C ARG A 61 0.21 11.18 -17.74
N LEU A 62 -0.28 9.99 -17.37
CA LEU A 62 -0.10 8.76 -18.15
C LEU A 62 -0.75 8.88 -19.54
N ASN A 63 -2.00 9.37 -19.62
CA ASN A 63 -2.68 9.60 -20.90
C ASN A 63 -1.91 10.58 -21.80
N ALA A 64 -1.35 11.65 -21.22
CA ALA A 64 -0.61 12.68 -21.95
C ALA A 64 0.82 12.25 -22.33
N GLY A 65 1.28 11.06 -21.93
CA GLY A 65 2.65 10.59 -22.17
C GLY A 65 3.71 11.28 -21.30
N ALA A 66 3.31 12.14 -20.36
CA ALA A 66 4.22 12.81 -19.44
C ALA A 66 4.81 11.86 -18.38
N ILE A 67 4.18 10.72 -18.14
CA ILE A 67 4.70 9.62 -17.31
C ILE A 67 4.72 8.36 -18.17
N ILE A 68 5.88 7.72 -18.25
CA ILE A 68 6.08 6.49 -19.01
C ILE A 68 6.38 5.35 -18.04
N PRO A 69 5.46 4.39 -17.84
CA PRO A 69 5.74 3.22 -17.02
C PRO A 69 6.88 2.38 -17.58
N ARG A 70 7.75 1.92 -16.68
CA ARG A 70 8.83 0.98 -16.92
C ARG A 70 8.77 -0.14 -15.87
N PRO A 71 9.24 -1.36 -16.18
CA PRO A 71 9.29 -2.42 -15.19
C PRO A 71 10.41 -2.14 -14.16
N GLY A 72 10.73 -3.14 -13.34
CA GLY A 72 11.80 -3.01 -12.34
C GLY A 72 13.12 -2.54 -12.97
N ILE A 73 13.94 -1.89 -12.15
CA ILE A 73 15.32 -1.55 -12.51
C ILE A 73 16.16 -2.80 -12.33
N ASP A 74 16.93 -3.17 -13.36
CA ASP A 74 17.90 -4.26 -13.33
C ASP A 74 19.25 -3.76 -12.79
N ARG A 75 19.79 -2.70 -13.41
CA ARG A 75 21.04 -2.07 -12.99
C ARG A 75 21.13 -0.61 -13.42
N PHE A 76 22.11 0.08 -12.85
CA PHE A 76 22.55 1.39 -13.29
C PHE A 76 23.84 1.26 -14.09
N ASP A 77 23.92 1.99 -15.19
CA ASP A 77 25.08 2.06 -16.08
C ASP A 77 25.42 3.53 -16.31
N SER A 78 26.34 4.06 -15.51
CA SER A 78 26.71 5.48 -15.48
C SER A 78 25.50 6.40 -15.28
N ASP A 79 25.05 7.10 -16.33
CA ASP A 79 23.91 8.03 -16.34
C ASP A 79 22.61 7.38 -16.84
N THR A 80 22.66 6.08 -17.09
CA THR A 80 21.60 5.30 -17.72
C THR A 80 21.03 4.28 -16.75
N VAL A 81 19.71 4.18 -16.71
CA VAL A 81 18.96 3.17 -15.98
C VAL A 81 18.58 2.05 -16.95
N VAL A 82 18.93 0.81 -16.63
CA VAL A 82 18.54 -0.36 -17.42
C VAL A 82 17.44 -1.12 -16.68
N PHE A 83 16.36 -1.41 -17.39
CA PHE A 83 15.17 -2.07 -16.85
C PHE A 83 15.21 -3.58 -17.10
N THR A 84 14.41 -4.34 -16.36
CA THR A 84 14.36 -5.82 -16.43
C THR A 84 13.88 -6.38 -17.78
N ASP A 85 13.33 -5.54 -18.66
CA ASP A 85 12.95 -5.90 -20.02
C ASP A 85 14.03 -5.55 -21.07
N GLY A 86 15.22 -5.14 -20.63
CA GLY A 86 16.34 -4.76 -21.48
C GLY A 86 16.30 -3.34 -22.03
N ARG A 87 15.20 -2.60 -21.85
CA ARG A 87 15.16 -1.18 -22.23
C ARG A 87 16.04 -0.35 -21.31
N SER A 88 16.50 0.79 -21.80
CA SER A 88 17.28 1.74 -21.00
C SER A 88 16.84 3.19 -21.23
N THR A 89 17.14 4.06 -20.27
CA THR A 89 16.93 5.51 -20.39
C THR A 89 17.96 6.28 -19.59
N ARG A 90 18.39 7.43 -20.09
CA ARG A 90 19.15 8.39 -19.28
C ARG A 90 18.27 8.96 -18.19
N ALA A 91 18.82 9.17 -16.99
CA ALA A 91 18.13 9.79 -15.87
C ALA A 91 19.05 10.75 -15.10
N ASP A 92 18.63 12.01 -14.98
CA ASP A 92 19.37 13.02 -14.21
C ASP A 92 19.06 12.98 -12.71
N LEU A 93 17.90 12.41 -12.33
CA LEU A 93 17.44 12.29 -10.95
C LEU A 93 16.69 10.98 -10.74
N ILE A 94 17.00 10.30 -9.62
CA ILE A 94 16.28 9.12 -9.15
C ILE A 94 15.64 9.44 -7.81
N VAL A 95 14.32 9.24 -7.71
CA VAL A 95 13.56 9.42 -6.47
C VAL A 95 13.03 8.06 -6.00
N TRP A 96 13.56 7.56 -4.88
CA TRP A 96 13.14 6.29 -4.29
C TRP A 96 11.86 6.44 -3.46
N ALA A 97 10.72 6.21 -4.10
CA ALA A 97 9.41 6.20 -3.45
C ALA A 97 9.00 4.79 -2.95
N ILE A 98 9.93 4.03 -2.35
CA ILE A 98 9.74 2.61 -1.95
C ILE A 98 9.16 2.42 -0.54
N GLY A 99 8.66 3.50 0.08
CA GLY A 99 8.10 3.48 1.42
C GLY A 99 9.15 3.55 2.53
N TYR A 100 8.76 3.12 3.74
CA TYR A 100 9.56 3.22 4.96
C TYR A 100 9.67 1.88 5.67
N ARG A 101 10.72 1.70 6.49
CA ARG A 101 10.85 0.59 7.44
C ARG A 101 10.47 1.08 8.84
N VAL A 102 9.56 0.38 9.50
CA VAL A 102 9.13 0.67 10.87
C VAL A 102 10.17 0.12 11.85
N SER A 103 10.59 0.92 12.84
CA SER A 103 11.49 0.48 13.90
C SER A 103 11.19 1.22 15.20
N PHE A 104 11.43 0.55 16.34
CA PHE A 104 11.25 1.10 17.69
C PHE A 104 12.55 0.92 18.49
N PRO A 105 13.58 1.76 18.27
CA PRO A 105 14.91 1.56 18.87
C PRO A 105 14.96 1.73 20.39
N PHE A 106 13.86 2.19 20.99
CA PHE A 106 13.69 2.40 22.42
C PHE A 106 12.89 1.29 23.11
N LEU A 107 12.35 0.32 22.36
CA LEU A 107 11.65 -0.83 22.90
C LEU A 107 12.52 -2.07 22.75
N ASP A 108 12.38 -2.99 23.71
CA ASP A 108 13.01 -4.30 23.59
C ASP A 108 12.54 -4.99 22.31
N THR A 109 13.48 -5.59 21.59
CA THR A 109 13.15 -6.34 20.37
C THR A 109 12.31 -7.56 20.72
N ASP A 110 12.37 -8.11 21.93
CA ASP A 110 11.45 -9.18 22.36
C ASP A 110 10.03 -8.66 22.65
N LEU A 111 9.87 -7.36 22.85
CA LEU A 111 8.57 -6.71 23.07
C LEU A 111 7.86 -6.42 21.75
N ILE A 112 8.53 -5.79 20.79
CA ILE A 112 7.96 -5.48 19.47
C ILE A 112 9.02 -5.69 18.39
N ARG A 113 8.81 -6.73 17.57
CA ARG A 113 9.58 -6.93 16.33
C ARG A 113 8.77 -6.46 15.14
N ALA A 114 9.11 -5.28 14.61
CA ALA A 114 8.54 -4.74 13.38
C ALA A 114 9.15 -5.41 12.11
N ARG A 115 9.30 -6.74 12.10
CA ARG A 115 9.91 -7.46 10.99
C ARG A 115 9.01 -7.35 9.76
N ASP A 116 9.58 -7.00 8.61
CA ASP A 116 8.85 -6.83 7.35
C ASP A 116 7.64 -5.86 7.45
N ASN A 117 7.74 -4.86 8.34
CA ASN A 117 6.67 -3.91 8.69
C ASN A 117 5.40 -4.55 9.28
N ASP A 118 5.47 -5.82 9.68
CA ASP A 118 4.42 -6.47 10.44
C ASP A 118 4.54 -6.09 11.91
N LEU A 119 3.41 -5.73 12.52
CA LEU A 119 3.31 -5.37 13.93
C LEU A 119 2.35 -6.36 14.57
N PRO A 120 2.84 -7.39 15.28
CA PRO A 120 2.02 -8.43 15.90
C PRO A 120 1.33 -7.90 17.18
N LEU A 121 0.62 -6.78 17.04
CA LEU A 121 -0.08 -6.07 18.09
C LEU A 121 -1.57 -6.18 17.83
N TRP A 122 -2.34 -6.49 18.87
CA TRP A 122 -3.79 -6.40 18.80
C TRP A 122 -4.21 -4.97 18.47
N LYS A 123 -4.97 -4.83 17.37
CA LYS A 123 -5.37 -3.53 16.79
C LYS A 123 -4.21 -2.54 16.56
N ARG A 124 -2.98 -3.03 16.39
CA ARG A 124 -1.76 -2.20 16.28
C ARG A 124 -1.47 -1.37 17.55
N THR A 125 -1.98 -1.78 18.71
CA THR A 125 -1.88 -1.01 19.97
C THR A 125 -1.30 -1.81 21.12
N VAL A 126 -1.75 -3.05 21.34
CA VAL A 126 -1.43 -3.83 22.56
C VAL A 126 -0.74 -5.13 22.21
N HIS A 127 0.32 -5.49 22.94
CA HIS A 127 0.96 -6.80 22.79
C HIS A 127 0.02 -7.89 23.34
N PRO A 128 -0.34 -8.92 22.55
CA PRO A 128 -1.37 -9.89 22.91
C PRO A 128 -1.01 -10.71 24.16
N ASP A 129 0.29 -11.01 24.34
CA ASP A 129 0.76 -11.90 25.41
C ASP A 129 1.23 -11.15 26.67
N LEU A 130 1.15 -9.82 26.68
CA LEU A 130 1.50 -9.04 27.87
C LEU A 130 0.26 -8.77 28.71
N PRO A 131 0.33 -8.94 30.04
CA PRO A 131 -0.76 -8.55 30.91
C PRO A 131 -1.04 -7.06 30.77
N LEU A 132 -2.32 -6.70 30.63
CA LEU A 132 -2.83 -5.34 30.69
C LEU A 132 -2.67 -4.82 32.13
N GLY A 133 -1.46 -4.37 32.48
CA GLY A 133 -1.14 -3.78 33.76
C GLY A 133 -0.54 -4.76 34.76
N ARG A 134 0.74 -4.55 35.10
CA ARG A 134 1.14 -4.64 36.50
C ARG A 134 0.84 -3.28 37.10
N THR A 135 -0.23 -3.19 37.89
CA THR A 135 -0.34 -2.10 38.86
C THR A 135 0.85 -2.27 39.81
N THR A 136 1.93 -1.51 39.60
CA THR A 136 2.89 -1.30 40.68
C THR A 136 2.07 -0.74 41.84
N PRO A 137 2.07 -1.38 43.03
CA PRO A 137 1.42 -0.77 44.18
C PRO A 137 2.08 0.60 44.36
N ARG A 138 1.27 1.64 44.30
CA ARG A 138 1.71 3.01 44.59
C ARG A 138 2.19 2.97 46.03
N SER A 139 3.50 2.93 46.24
CA SER A 139 4.07 3.08 47.58
C SER A 139 3.62 4.44 48.10
N GLU A 140 2.81 4.40 49.16
CA GLU A 140 2.31 5.55 49.88
C GLU A 140 3.48 6.45 50.29
N ILE A 141 3.27 7.76 50.10
CA ILE A 141 4.01 8.82 50.80
C ILE A 141 3.19 9.13 52.06
#